data_AF-A0A4Y3VIV7-F1
#
_entry.id   AF-A0A4Y3VIV7-F1
#
_cell.length_a   1.000
_cell.length_b   1.000
_cell.length_c   1.000
_cell.angle_alpha   90.00
_cell.angle_beta   90.00
_cell.angle_gamma   90.00
#
_symmetry.space_group_name_H-M   'P 1'
#
loop_
_entity.id
_entity.type
_entity.pdbx_description
1 polymer ?
#
loop_
_entity_poly.entity_id
_entity_poly.type
_entity_poly.pdbx_seq_one_letter_code
_entity_poly.pdbx_strand_id
1 'polypeptide(L)'
;MPAQNQPARVTNPVLPGLHPDPSICRVGDDYYLACSSFEYFPGVPLFHSRDLVHWRQIGNVLDRPEQLRLPADMPSSDGIYAPTLGGACRPRSAPPAPHH
;
A
#
# COMPACT_ATOMS: atom_id res chain seq x y z
N MET A 1 -28.35 9.48 -29.23
CA MET A 1 -27.36 8.39 -29.16
C MET A 1 -26.89 8.31 -27.72
N PRO A 2 -27.14 7.22 -26.96
CA PRO A 2 -26.50 7.08 -25.66
C PRO A 2 -24.99 6.90 -25.87
N ALA A 3 -24.19 7.64 -25.11
CA ALA A 3 -22.74 7.48 -25.10
C ALA A 3 -22.41 6.06 -24.63
N GLN A 4 -21.70 5.31 -25.47
CA GLN A 4 -21.26 3.95 -25.17
C GLN A 4 -20.24 3.99 -24.04
N ASN A 5 -20.55 3.37 -22.91
CA ASN A 5 -19.64 3.18 -21.78
C ASN A 5 -18.60 2.11 -22.16
N GLN A 6 -17.49 2.51 -22.79
CA GLN A 6 -16.38 1.58 -23.05
C GLN A 6 -15.69 1.19 -21.74
N PRO A 7 -15.36 -0.11 -21.53
CA PRO A 7 -14.56 -0.49 -20.38
C PRO A 7 -13.20 0.20 -20.45
N ALA A 8 -12.83 0.88 -19.35
CA ALA A 8 -11.50 1.47 -19.23
C ALA A 8 -10.44 0.37 -19.43
N ARG A 9 -9.54 0.58 -20.40
CA ARG A 9 -8.50 -0.39 -20.73
C ARG A 9 -7.35 -0.28 -19.73
N VAL A 10 -7.17 -1.30 -18.91
CA VAL A 10 -6.07 -1.42 -17.94
C VAL A 10 -4.96 -2.26 -18.54
N THR A 11 -3.70 -1.86 -18.34
CA THR A 11 -2.52 -2.62 -18.76
C THR A 11 -1.80 -3.17 -17.53
N ASN A 12 -1.54 -4.47 -17.53
CA ASN A 12 -0.74 -5.11 -16.48
C ASN A 12 0.76 -5.09 -16.82
N PRO A 13 1.64 -5.08 -15.81
CA PRO A 13 1.32 -4.95 -14.38
C PRO A 13 0.97 -3.50 -13.99
N VAL A 14 -0.01 -3.33 -13.10
CA VAL A 14 -0.41 -2.00 -12.57
C VAL A 14 0.63 -1.40 -11.61
N LEU A 15 1.54 -2.23 -11.08
CA LEU A 15 2.66 -1.82 -10.25
C LEU A 15 3.90 -2.65 -10.65
N PRO A 16 4.73 -2.17 -11.61
CA PRO A 16 5.92 -2.89 -12.07
C PRO A 16 7.09 -2.83 -11.07
N GLY A 17 8.10 -3.69 -11.23
CA GLY A 17 9.31 -3.70 -10.41
C GLY A 17 9.26 -4.70 -9.25
N LEU A 18 10.10 -4.49 -8.22
CA LEU A 18 10.19 -5.34 -7.04
C LEU A 18 9.07 -5.01 -6.04
N HIS A 19 7.86 -5.46 -6.37
CA HIS A 19 6.66 -5.32 -5.51
C HIS A 19 6.01 -6.69 -5.24
N PRO A 20 6.72 -7.65 -4.62
CA PRO A 20 6.19 -8.97 -4.31
C PRO A 20 5.20 -8.94 -3.13
N ASP A 21 4.46 -10.04 -2.99
CA ASP A 21 3.52 -10.29 -1.90
C ASP A 21 2.52 -9.14 -1.63
N PRO A 22 1.77 -8.67 -2.65
CA PRO A 22 0.87 -7.55 -2.48
C PRO A 22 -0.26 -7.88 -1.49
N SER A 23 -0.33 -7.11 -0.41
CA SER A 23 -1.46 -7.11 0.53
C SER A 23 -2.25 -5.81 0.39
N ILE A 24 -3.56 -5.89 0.18
CA ILE A 24 -4.42 -4.75 -0.15
C ILE A 24 -5.58 -4.62 0.85
N CYS A 25 -5.93 -3.39 1.22
CA CYS A 25 -7.17 -3.08 1.93
C CYS A 25 -7.82 -1.79 1.41
N ARG A 26 -9.11 -1.58 1.73
CA ARG A 26 -9.89 -0.39 1.37
C ARG A 26 -10.41 0.31 2.61
N VAL A 27 -10.36 1.64 2.63
CA VAL A 27 -10.94 2.50 3.67
C VAL A 27 -11.68 3.64 3.00
N GLY A 28 -13.01 3.67 3.09
CA GLY A 28 -13.80 4.65 2.34
C GLY A 28 -13.59 4.47 0.83
N ASP A 29 -13.09 5.50 0.15
CA ASP A 29 -12.79 5.47 -1.30
C ASP A 29 -11.31 5.27 -1.61
N ASP A 30 -10.49 5.03 -0.60
CA ASP A 30 -9.05 4.90 -0.72
C ASP A 30 -8.61 3.44 -0.57
N TYR A 31 -7.73 3.01 -1.47
CA TYR A 31 -7.08 1.70 -1.46
C TYR A 31 -5.63 1.84 -1.02
N TYR A 32 -5.18 0.90 -0.19
CA TYR A 32 -3.81 0.82 0.29
C TYR A 32 -3.22 -0.54 -0.06
N LEU A 33 -1.99 -0.54 -0.55
CA LEU A 33 -1.27 -1.76 -0.93
C LEU A 33 0.12 -1.75 -0.29
N ALA A 34 0.51 -2.86 0.33
CA ALA A 34 1.84 -3.08 0.90
C ALA A 34 2.51 -4.28 0.24
N CYS A 35 3.83 -4.20 0.04
CA CYS A 35 4.64 -5.28 -0.52
C CYS A 35 5.78 -5.66 0.42
N SER A 36 6.31 -6.87 0.27
CA SER A 36 7.56 -7.27 0.94
C SER A 36 8.77 -6.51 0.36
N SER A 37 9.84 -6.41 1.13
CA SER A 37 11.05 -5.69 0.74
C SER A 37 12.35 -6.40 1.11
N PHE A 38 12.28 -7.60 1.69
CA PHE A 38 13.45 -8.42 2.05
C PHE A 38 14.52 -7.61 2.81
N GLU A 39 15.74 -7.53 2.28
CA GLU A 39 16.89 -6.87 2.89
C GLU A 39 16.87 -5.33 2.77
N TYR A 40 15.90 -4.76 2.04
CA TYR A 40 15.87 -3.33 1.75
C TYR A 40 15.22 -2.52 2.87
N PHE A 41 15.85 -1.37 3.20
CA PHE A 41 15.36 -0.36 4.12
C PHE A 41 15.40 1.04 3.46
N PRO A 42 14.38 1.91 3.62
CA PRO A 42 13.11 1.70 4.32
C PRO A 42 12.29 0.53 3.77
N GLY A 43 11.59 -0.19 4.66
CA GLY A 43 10.97 -1.47 4.37
C GLY A 43 9.44 -1.44 4.36
N VAL A 44 8.83 -2.43 3.68
CA VAL A 44 7.38 -2.53 3.47
C VAL A 44 6.82 -1.26 2.80
N PRO A 45 7.10 -1.03 1.50
CA PRO A 45 6.59 0.12 0.77
C PRO A 45 5.05 0.12 0.76
N LEU A 46 4.47 1.30 1.03
CA LEU A 46 3.03 1.52 1.13
C LEU A 46 2.56 2.41 -0.03
N PHE A 47 1.58 1.91 -0.77
CA PHE A 47 0.98 2.57 -1.93
C PHE A 47 -0.46 2.96 -1.65
N HIS A 48 -0.90 4.04 -2.30
CA HIS A 48 -2.27 4.52 -2.29
C HIS A 48 -2.82 4.61 -3.72
N SER A 49 -4.10 4.28 -3.86
CA SER A 49 -4.86 4.44 -5.10
C SER A 49 -6.34 4.75 -4.79
N ARG A 50 -7.05 5.31 -5.77
CA ARG A 50 -8.51 5.45 -5.76
C ARG A 50 -9.22 4.66 -6.86
N ASP A 51 -8.45 4.07 -7.78
CA ASP A 51 -8.98 3.40 -8.96
C ASP A 51 -8.38 2.00 -9.20
N LEU A 52 -7.53 1.51 -8.28
CA LEU A 52 -6.81 0.23 -8.35
C LEU A 52 -5.80 0.11 -9.50
N VAL A 53 -5.63 1.15 -10.31
CA VAL A 53 -4.79 1.15 -11.51
C VAL A 53 -3.58 2.04 -11.31
N HIS A 54 -3.80 3.27 -10.84
CA HIS A 54 -2.75 4.23 -10.60
C HIS A 54 -2.36 4.20 -9.12
N TRP A 55 -1.13 3.75 -8.86
CA TRP A 55 -0.59 3.62 -7.52
C TRP A 55 0.51 4.64 -7.28
N ARG A 56 0.42 5.34 -6.16
CA ARG A 56 1.47 6.26 -5.68
C ARG A 56 2.03 5.72 -4.38
N GLN A 57 3.35 5.57 -4.29
CA GLN A 57 4.00 5.28 -3.01
C GLN A 57 3.83 6.49 -2.09
N ILE A 58 3.26 6.26 -0.91
CA ILE A 58 3.01 7.28 0.12
C ILE A 58 3.97 7.18 1.30
N GLY A 59 4.77 6.12 1.35
CA GLY A 59 5.79 5.91 2.38
C GLY A 59 6.23 4.46 2.47
N ASN A 60 6.80 4.12 3.62
CA ASN A 60 7.20 2.77 4.01
C ASN A 60 6.70 2.54 5.44
N VAL A 61 6.23 1.33 5.77
CA VAL A 61 5.75 1.04 7.14
C VAL A 61 6.91 0.98 8.13
N LEU A 62 8.07 0.52 7.66
CA LEU A 62 9.32 0.47 8.42
C LEU A 62 10.26 1.55 7.89
N ASP A 63 10.16 2.75 8.44
CA ASP A 63 10.93 3.93 8.02
C ASP A 63 11.91 4.43 9.09
N ARG A 64 11.95 3.79 10.27
CA ARG A 64 12.88 4.11 11.36
C ARG A 64 13.75 2.91 11.77
N PRO A 65 15.06 3.11 12.01
CA PRO A 65 15.98 2.01 12.36
C PRO A 65 15.59 1.21 13.61
N GLU A 66 14.88 1.81 14.56
CA GLU A 66 14.44 1.12 15.78
C GLU A 66 13.25 0.16 15.55
N GLN A 67 12.54 0.27 14.43
CA GLN A 67 11.43 -0.63 14.10
C GLN A 67 11.92 -1.98 13.60
N LEU A 68 13.08 -2.00 12.92
CA LEU A 68 13.69 -3.21 12.40
C LEU A 68 15.19 -3.02 12.20
N ARG A 69 15.98 -3.92 12.77
CA ARG A 69 17.42 -3.99 12.51
C ARG A 69 17.68 -4.99 11.39
N LEU A 70 18.09 -4.48 10.23
CA LEU A 70 18.63 -5.29 9.14
C LEU A 70 20.17 -5.18 9.19
N PRO A 71 20.91 -6.28 9.43
CA PRO A 71 22.37 -6.27 9.34
C PRO A 71 22.83 -5.85 7.94
N ALA A 72 24.00 -5.20 7.84
CA ALA A 72 24.54 -4.75 6.55
C ALA A 72 24.94 -5.93 5.64
N ASP A 73 25.18 -7.10 6.21
CA ASP A 73 25.53 -8.35 5.55
C ASP A 73 24.33 -9.29 5.37
N MET A 74 23.10 -8.79 5.53
CA MET A 74 21.89 -9.55 5.28
C MET A 74 21.91 -10.15 3.86
N PRO A 75 21.75 -11.47 3.70
CA PRO A 75 21.68 -12.10 2.39
C PRO A 75 20.47 -11.61 1.59
N SER A 76 20.59 -11.68 0.25
CA SER A 76 19.43 -11.43 -0.61
C SER A 76 18.32 -12.43 -0.38
N SER A 77 17.07 -11.95 -0.42
CA SER A 77 15.85 -12.73 -0.12
C SER A 77 15.61 -13.05 1.36
N ASP A 78 16.35 -12.40 2.27
CA ASP A 78 16.16 -12.50 3.71
C ASP A 78 15.58 -11.19 4.29
N GLY A 79 15.10 -11.21 5.54
CA GLY A 79 14.55 -10.04 6.21
C GLY A 79 13.03 -9.92 6.13
N ILE A 80 12.52 -8.92 5.41
CA ILE A 80 11.10 -8.55 5.41
C ILE A 80 10.30 -9.37 4.38
N TYR A 81 9.57 -10.37 4.88
CA TYR A 81 8.66 -11.22 4.10
C TYR A 81 7.25 -10.63 3.96
N ALA A 82 6.33 -11.42 3.38
CA ALA A 82 4.97 -11.05 3.02
C ALA A 82 4.21 -10.29 4.13
N PRO A 83 3.89 -9.00 3.91
CA PRO A 83 3.08 -8.23 4.85
C PRO A 83 1.60 -8.60 4.75
N THR A 84 0.83 -8.27 5.79
CA THR A 84 -0.64 -8.31 5.75
C THR A 84 -1.23 -7.00 6.25
N LEU A 85 -2.07 -6.35 5.43
CA LEU A 85 -2.88 -5.22 5.84
C LEU A 85 -4.21 -5.71 6.44
N GLY A 86 -4.42 -5.44 7.74
CA GLY A 86 -5.64 -5.79 8.47
C GLY A 86 -6.63 -4.62 8.57
N GLY A 87 -7.88 -4.86 8.16
CA GLY A 87 -8.95 -3.86 8.12
C GLY A 87 -9.66 -3.63 9.46
N ALA A 88 -8.98 -3.11 10.47
CA ALA A 88 -9.65 -2.47 11.61
C ALA A 88 -9.74 -0.95 11.39
N CYS A 89 -10.08 -0.53 10.17
CA CYS A 89 -10.28 0.88 9.87
C CYS A 89 -11.73 1.26 10.22
N ARG A 90 -12.00 1.42 11.53
CA ARG A 90 -13.15 2.23 11.93
C ARG A 90 -12.82 3.66 11.49
N PRO A 91 -13.68 4.33 10.71
CA PRO A 91 -13.54 5.77 10.56
C PRO A 91 -13.53 6.35 11.97
N ARG A 92 -12.51 7.14 12.32
CA ARG A 92 -12.61 7.99 13.51
C ARG A 92 -13.92 8.75 13.34
N SER A 93 -14.86 8.56 14.26
CA SER A 93 -16.10 9.32 14.30
C SER A 93 -15.71 10.79 14.13
N ALA A 94 -16.22 11.45 13.09
CA ALA A 94 -16.03 12.89 12.95
C ALA A 94 -16.51 13.56 14.24
N PRO A 95 -15.81 14.59 14.77
CA PRO A 95 -16.32 15.34 15.90
C PRO A 95 -17.72 15.88 15.56
N PRO A 96 -18.68 15.88 16.51
CA PRO A 96 -20.01 16.42 16.25
C PRO A 96 -19.88 17.87 15.79
N ALA A 97 -20.60 18.23 14.72
CA ALA A 97 -20.63 19.59 14.22
C ALA A 97 -21.08 20.56 15.32
N PRO A 98 -20.51 21.77 15.42
CA PRO A 98 -20.94 22.74 16.42
C PRO A 98 -22.41 23.09 16.19
N HIS A 99 -23.21 22.93 17.25
CA HIS A 99 -24.59 23.41 17.26
C HIS A 99 -24.58 24.94 17.19
N HIS A 100 -25.37 25.49 16.26
CA HIS A 100 -25.72 26.91 16.19
C HIS A 100 -26.50 27.36 17.42
#